data_AF-A0ABD3ENM7-F1
#
_entry.id   AF-A0ABD3ENM7-F1
#
_cell.length_a   1.000
_cell.length_b   1.000
_cell.length_c   1.000
_cell.angle_alpha   90.00
_cell.angle_beta   90.00
_cell.angle_gamma   90.00
#
_symmetry.space_group_name_H-M   'P 1'
#
loop_
_entity.id
_entity.type
_entity.pdbx_description
1 polymer ?
#
loop_
_entity_poly.entity_id
_entity_poly.type
_entity_poly.pdbx_seq_one_letter_code
_entity_poly.pdbx_strand_id
1 'polypeptide(L)'
;MDSDSSSAPLIPLVDREITRHDFPTDFVFGCATSAYQVEGAYAKGGRAYSIWDVYTNGYPANILDGSNANMAVDMYNRYKDDIRLMKNMGFDAYRFSISWSRILPGGKLSLGVNREGLDYYNDLINTIIDNV
;
A
#
# COMPACT_ATOMS: atom_id res chain seq x y z
N MET A 1 1.24 -31.30 47.82
CA MET A 1 0.82 -29.97 48.30
C MET A 1 1.22 -28.98 47.23
N ASP A 2 0.84 -29.28 45.98
CA ASP A 2 -0.42 -28.87 45.33
C ASP A 2 -0.11 -27.51 44.68
N SER A 3 -0.22 -27.30 43.37
CA SER A 3 -1.23 -27.82 42.46
C SER A 3 -0.75 -27.63 41.02
N ASP A 4 -0.68 -28.72 40.28
CA ASP A 4 -1.32 -28.88 38.97
C ASP A 4 -1.25 -27.68 38.00
N SER A 5 -0.14 -27.55 37.27
CA SER A 5 -0.11 -26.77 36.03
C SER A 5 -0.86 -27.57 34.96
N SER A 6 -2.18 -27.42 34.94
CA SER A 6 -3.03 -27.88 33.84
C SER A 6 -2.49 -27.29 32.54
N SER A 7 -1.72 -28.08 31.80
CA SER A 7 -1.40 -27.80 30.41
C SER A 7 -2.71 -27.89 29.66
N ALA A 8 -3.25 -26.73 29.24
CA ALA A 8 -4.36 -26.71 28.31
C ALA A 8 -4.03 -27.68 27.16
N PRO A 9 -4.95 -28.57 26.76
CA PRO A 9 -4.69 -29.46 25.65
C PRO A 9 -4.31 -28.59 24.45
N LEU A 10 -3.10 -28.79 23.92
CA LEU A 10 -2.73 -28.28 22.62
C LEU A 10 -3.75 -28.90 21.66
N ILE A 11 -4.75 -28.11 21.27
CA ILE A 11 -5.60 -28.46 20.14
C ILE A 11 -4.61 -28.72 19.01
N PRO A 12 -4.56 -29.93 18.43
CA PRO A 12 -3.77 -30.12 17.24
C PRO A 12 -4.32 -29.09 16.26
N LEU A 13 -3.50 -28.12 15.86
CA LEU A 13 -3.77 -27.36 14.67
C LEU A 13 -3.85 -28.44 13.60
N VAL A 14 -5.07 -28.86 13.28
CA VAL A 14 -5.31 -29.72 12.15
C VAL A 14 -4.67 -28.93 11.02
N ASP A 15 -3.63 -29.50 10.39
CA ASP A 15 -3.03 -29.01 9.15
C ASP A 15 -4.09 -29.11 8.05
N ARG A 16 -5.18 -28.37 8.23
CA ARG A 16 -6.26 -28.23 7.28
C ARG A 16 -5.83 -27.13 6.36
N GLU A 17 -5.57 -27.53 5.12
CA GLU A 17 -5.40 -26.59 4.02
C GLU A 17 -6.65 -25.70 3.93
N ILE A 18 -6.45 -24.38 4.06
CA ILE A 18 -7.52 -23.39 3.90
C ILE A 18 -7.65 -23.10 2.41
N THR A 19 -8.86 -23.22 1.89
CA THR A 19 -9.19 -22.99 0.48
C THR A 19 -10.19 -21.84 0.34
N ARG A 20 -10.36 -21.31 -0.87
CA ARG A 20 -11.39 -20.28 -1.13
C ARG A 20 -12.82 -20.77 -0.83
N HIS A 21 -13.07 -22.08 -0.87
CA HIS A 21 -14.38 -22.67 -0.59
C HIS A 21 -14.76 -22.64 0.90
N ASP A 22 -13.80 -22.34 1.79
CA ASP A 22 -14.08 -22.18 3.22
C ASP A 22 -14.72 -20.82 3.55
N PHE A 23 -14.86 -19.92 2.57
CA PHE A 23 -15.42 -18.57 2.73
C PHE A 23 -16.70 -18.41 1.90
N PRO A 24 -17.60 -17.47 2.26
CA PRO A 24 -18.75 -17.10 1.44
C PRO A 24 -18.33 -16.77 0.00
N THR A 25 -19.21 -17.05 -0.97
CA THR A 25 -18.93 -16.81 -2.39
C THR A 25 -18.75 -15.33 -2.74
N ASP A 26 -19.23 -14.44 -1.88
CA ASP A 26 -19.10 -12.98 -1.97
C ASP A 26 -18.00 -12.42 -1.05
N PHE A 27 -17.18 -13.28 -0.43
CA PHE A 27 -16.07 -12.84 0.39
C PHE A 27 -14.97 -12.22 -0.49
N VAL A 28 -14.49 -11.04 -0.08
CA VAL A 28 -13.49 -10.26 -0.82
C VAL A 28 -12.10 -10.52 -0.24
N PHE A 29 -11.21 -11.08 -1.06
CA PHE A 29 -9.78 -11.14 -0.75
C PHE A 29 -9.06 -10.02 -1.46
N GLY A 30 -8.27 -9.24 -0.73
CA GLY A 30 -7.52 -8.14 -1.31
C GLY A 30 -6.12 -7.99 -0.76
N CYS A 31 -5.37 -7.12 -1.41
CA CYS A 31 -4.08 -6.65 -0.95
C CYS A 31 -4.11 -5.14 -0.66
N ALA A 32 -3.10 -4.63 0.06
CA ALA A 32 -3.08 -3.23 0.46
C ALA A 32 -1.68 -2.62 0.44
N THR A 33 -1.61 -1.32 0.13
CA THR A 33 -0.39 -0.51 0.18
C THR A 33 -0.68 0.87 0.78
N SER A 34 0.37 1.70 0.90
CA SER A 34 0.23 3.14 1.13
C SER A 34 1.17 3.93 0.22
N ALA A 35 0.75 5.13 -0.19
CA ALA A 35 1.41 5.93 -1.21
C ALA A 35 2.93 6.10 -1.00
N TYR A 36 3.35 6.54 0.19
CA TYR A 36 4.78 6.77 0.46
C TYR A 36 5.61 5.48 0.40
N GLN A 37 5.03 4.34 0.77
CA GLN A 37 5.75 3.06 0.82
C GLN A 37 5.98 2.46 -0.56
N VAL A 38 5.20 2.83 -1.59
CA VAL A 38 5.24 2.14 -2.89
C VAL A 38 5.42 3.05 -4.10
N GLU A 39 4.94 4.29 -4.07
CA GLU A 39 4.90 5.13 -5.27
C GLU A 39 6.28 5.58 -5.74
N GLY A 40 7.13 6.04 -4.81
CA GLY A 40 8.34 6.77 -5.17
C GLY A 40 8.04 8.07 -5.90
N ALA A 41 8.91 8.40 -6.87
CA ALA A 41 8.78 9.60 -7.70
C ALA A 41 8.57 10.88 -6.84
N TYR A 42 9.32 10.97 -5.75
CA TYR A 42 9.02 11.87 -4.64
C TYR A 42 9.10 13.37 -5.00
N ALA A 43 9.84 13.72 -6.06
CA ALA A 43 9.99 15.10 -6.56
C ALA A 43 9.53 15.25 -8.04
N LYS A 44 8.73 14.30 -8.55
CA LYS A 44 8.23 14.32 -9.93
C LYS A 44 6.78 14.77 -10.01
N GLY A 45 6.38 15.26 -11.18
CA GLY A 45 4.99 15.51 -11.55
C GLY A 45 4.26 16.48 -10.65
N GLY A 46 4.94 17.56 -10.24
CA GLY A 46 4.37 18.61 -9.38
C GLY A 46 4.13 18.22 -7.91
N ARG A 47 4.51 17.01 -7.47
CA ARG A 47 4.42 16.59 -6.07
C ARG A 47 5.38 17.40 -5.19
N ALA A 48 4.89 17.88 -4.05
CA ALA A 48 5.73 18.44 -2.98
C ALA A 48 6.19 17.36 -1.99
N TYR A 49 7.20 17.71 -1.20
CA TYR A 49 7.66 16.86 -0.10
C TYR A 49 6.60 16.73 1.00
N SER A 50 6.38 15.49 1.41
CA SER A 50 5.66 15.13 2.63
C SER A 50 6.57 15.17 3.85
N ILE A 51 5.98 15.04 5.04
CA ILE A 51 6.74 14.92 6.30
C ILE A 51 7.73 13.74 6.25
N TRP A 52 7.33 12.62 5.64
CA TRP A 52 8.19 11.45 5.52
C TRP A 52 9.39 11.67 4.58
N ASP A 53 9.21 12.45 3.50
CA ASP A 53 10.32 12.85 2.64
C ASP A 53 11.35 13.68 3.42
N VAL A 54 10.88 14.68 4.16
CA VAL A 54 11.75 15.55 4.97
C VAL A 54 12.44 14.75 6.07
N TYR A 55 11.71 13.86 6.74
CA TYR A 55 12.23 13.07 7.86
C TYR A 55 13.30 12.07 7.42
N THR A 56 13.02 11.24 6.42
CA THR A 56 13.94 10.17 5.99
C THR A 56 15.18 10.73 5.30
N ASN A 57 15.04 11.80 4.50
CA ASN A 57 16.19 12.43 3.83
C ASN A 57 17.02 13.28 4.82
N GLY A 58 16.38 13.94 5.80
CA GLY A 58 17.06 14.79 6.78
C GLY A 58 17.70 14.00 7.93
N TYR A 59 17.13 12.86 8.31
CA TYR A 59 17.55 12.06 9.46
C TYR A 59 17.69 10.57 9.09
N PRO A 60 18.58 10.22 8.13
CA PRO A 60 18.75 8.83 7.70
C PRO A 60 19.14 7.90 8.85
N ALA A 61 19.89 8.38 9.84
CA ALA A 61 20.25 7.60 11.03
C ALA A 61 19.05 7.14 11.88
N ASN A 62 17.86 7.72 11.68
CA ASN A 62 16.64 7.30 12.36
C ASN A 62 15.91 6.16 11.60
N ILE A 63 16.40 5.78 10.42
CA ILE A 63 15.95 4.62 9.66
C ILE A 63 17.00 3.52 9.85
N LEU A 64 16.56 2.30 10.19
CA LEU A 64 17.45 1.20 10.58
C LEU A 64 18.59 0.94 9.59
N ASP A 65 18.31 1.05 8.29
CA ASP A 65 19.26 0.85 7.19
C ASP A 65 19.66 2.17 6.48
N GLY A 66 19.20 3.32 6.99
CA GLY A 66 19.43 4.62 6.37
C GLY A 66 18.66 4.87 5.07
N SER A 67 17.71 4.02 4.71
CA SER A 67 16.96 4.13 3.45
C SER A 67 15.88 5.21 3.47
N ASN A 68 15.33 5.50 2.29
CA ASN A 68 14.19 6.38 2.09
C ASN A 68 13.29 5.83 0.97
N ALA A 69 12.09 6.40 0.81
CA ALA A 69 11.16 5.98 -0.22
C ALA A 69 11.15 6.90 -1.46
N ASN A 70 12.28 7.54 -1.77
CA ASN A 70 12.39 8.43 -2.95
C ASN A 70 12.06 7.68 -4.26
N MET A 71 12.43 6.39 -4.32
CA MET A 71 12.10 5.46 -5.41
C MET A 71 11.08 4.38 -4.98
N ALA A 72 11.15 3.88 -3.74
CA ALA A 72 10.29 2.78 -3.27
C ALA A 72 10.32 1.56 -4.24
N VAL A 73 9.16 0.97 -4.56
CA VAL A 73 9.02 -0.06 -5.61
C VAL A 73 8.65 0.54 -6.98
N ASP A 74 8.66 1.86 -7.10
CA ASP A 74 8.39 2.64 -8.31
C ASP A 74 6.97 2.46 -8.88
N MET A 75 5.98 2.25 -8.02
CA MET A 75 4.58 2.08 -8.44
C MET A 75 4.04 3.30 -9.19
N TYR A 76 4.59 4.51 -8.97
CA TYR A 76 4.18 5.69 -9.75
C TYR A 76 4.37 5.48 -11.26
N ASN A 77 5.44 4.82 -11.68
CA ASN A 77 5.70 4.53 -13.09
C ASN A 77 5.21 3.14 -13.52
N ARG A 78 5.04 2.21 -12.57
CA ARG A 78 4.84 0.78 -12.83
C ARG A 78 3.46 0.24 -12.45
N TYR A 79 2.55 1.08 -11.97
CA TYR A 79 1.25 0.64 -11.46
C TYR A 79 0.48 -0.29 -12.41
N LYS A 80 0.57 -0.11 -13.74
CA LYS A 80 -0.12 -0.98 -14.70
C LYS A 80 0.33 -2.44 -14.58
N ASP A 81 1.62 -2.67 -14.38
CA ASP A 81 2.16 -4.02 -14.22
C ASP A 81 1.86 -4.56 -12.81
N ASP A 82 1.91 -3.70 -11.79
CA ASP A 82 1.56 -4.07 -10.42
C ASP A 82 0.09 -4.54 -10.32
N ILE A 83 -0.85 -3.80 -10.93
CA ILE A 83 -2.27 -4.16 -10.95
C ILE A 83 -2.51 -5.45 -11.74
N ARG A 84 -1.85 -5.64 -12.89
CA ARG A 84 -1.93 -6.90 -13.65
C ARG A 84 -1.47 -8.09 -12.83
N LEU A 85 -0.39 -7.93 -12.06
CA LEU A 85 0.11 -8.98 -11.19
C LEU A 85 -0.91 -9.30 -10.08
N MET A 86 -1.50 -8.29 -9.44
CA MET A 86 -2.54 -8.48 -8.43
C MET A 86 -3.75 -9.24 -8.98
N LYS A 87 -4.18 -8.94 -10.21
CA LYS A 87 -5.24 -9.71 -10.89
C LYS A 87 -4.84 -11.15 -11.13
N ASN A 88 -3.63 -11.40 -11.63
CA ASN A 88 -3.13 -12.75 -11.90
C ASN A 88 -3.00 -13.59 -10.62
N MET A 89 -2.78 -12.96 -9.46
CA MET A 89 -2.79 -13.61 -8.15
C MET A 89 -4.21 -13.93 -7.65
N GLY A 90 -5.24 -13.43 -8.33
CA GLY A 90 -6.64 -13.72 -8.03
C GLY A 90 -7.25 -12.82 -6.96
N PHE A 91 -6.66 -11.66 -6.64
CA PHE A 91 -7.27 -10.72 -5.69
C PHE A 91 -8.54 -10.09 -6.26
N ASP A 92 -9.53 -9.91 -5.37
CA ASP A 92 -10.84 -9.34 -5.64
C ASP A 92 -10.88 -7.84 -5.33
N ALA A 93 -9.92 -7.33 -4.54
CA ALA A 93 -9.83 -5.92 -4.20
C ALA A 93 -8.38 -5.45 -3.99
N TYR A 94 -8.17 -4.15 -4.22
CA TYR A 94 -6.93 -3.47 -3.89
C TYR A 94 -7.20 -2.19 -3.10
N ARG A 95 -6.61 -2.12 -1.91
CA ARG A 95 -6.68 -0.93 -1.04
C ARG A 95 -5.38 -0.14 -1.13
N PHE A 96 -5.46 1.10 -1.61
CA PHE A 96 -4.32 2.03 -1.63
C PHE A 96 -4.67 3.33 -0.89
N SER A 97 -3.65 4.16 -0.62
CA SER A 97 -3.85 5.52 -0.13
C SER A 97 -3.42 6.55 -1.16
N ILE A 98 -3.97 7.76 -1.05
CA ILE A 98 -3.63 8.89 -1.91
C ILE A 98 -2.59 9.77 -1.20
N SER A 99 -1.50 10.11 -1.88
CA SER A 99 -0.49 11.05 -1.40
C SER A 99 -1.05 12.48 -1.39
N TRP A 100 -1.32 13.01 -0.20
CA TRP A 100 -1.79 14.39 -0.03
C TRP A 100 -0.87 15.38 -0.76
N SER A 101 0.44 15.32 -0.53
CA SER A 101 1.40 16.26 -1.15
C SER A 101 1.51 16.10 -2.67
N ARG A 102 0.97 15.01 -3.24
CA ARG A 102 0.87 14.83 -4.70
C ARG A 102 -0.38 15.51 -5.25
N ILE A 103 -1.51 15.50 -4.53
CA ILE A 103 -2.75 16.17 -4.96
C ILE A 103 -2.75 17.67 -4.63
N LEU A 104 -2.34 18.03 -3.41
CA LEU A 104 -2.27 19.41 -2.92
C LEU A 104 -0.84 19.69 -2.46
N PRO A 105 0.07 20.09 -3.37
CA PRO A 105 1.45 20.39 -3.03
C PRO A 105 1.60 21.50 -1.98
N GLY A 106 0.70 22.50 -2.01
CA GLY A 106 0.62 23.54 -0.98
C GLY A 106 -0.12 23.14 0.29
N GLY A 107 -0.64 21.91 0.39
CA GLY A 107 -1.41 21.41 1.53
C GLY A 107 -2.83 21.98 1.66
N LYS A 108 -3.22 22.98 0.84
CA LYS A 108 -4.53 23.64 0.86
C LYS A 108 -5.05 23.84 -0.56
N LEU A 109 -6.37 23.74 -0.74
CA LEU A 109 -7.03 23.99 -2.03
C LEU A 109 -6.76 25.40 -2.58
N SER A 110 -6.69 26.42 -1.72
CA SER A 110 -6.42 27.81 -2.12
C SER A 110 -5.02 28.01 -2.71
N LEU A 111 -4.11 27.04 -2.55
CA LEU A 111 -2.75 27.05 -3.06
C LEU A 111 -2.61 26.21 -4.34
N GLY A 112 -3.73 25.77 -4.92
CA GLY A 112 -3.77 25.03 -6.16
C GLY A 112 -3.82 23.51 -5.98
N VAL A 113 -4.35 22.87 -7.01
CA VAL A 113 -4.43 21.40 -7.13
C VAL A 113 -3.46 20.97 -8.22
N ASN A 114 -2.69 19.93 -7.95
CA ASN A 114 -1.79 19.36 -8.94
C ASN A 114 -2.56 18.42 -9.87
N ARG A 115 -2.73 18.82 -11.13
CA ARG A 115 -3.48 18.05 -12.14
C ARG A 115 -2.82 16.73 -12.49
N GLU A 116 -1.50 16.71 -12.65
CA GLU A 116 -0.77 15.47 -12.96
C GLU A 116 -0.90 14.44 -11.81
N GLY A 117 -0.94 14.92 -10.56
CA GLY A 117 -1.24 14.08 -9.41
C GLY A 117 -2.64 13.47 -9.46
N LEU A 118 -3.65 14.24 -9.87
CA LEU A 118 -5.01 13.72 -10.07
C LEU A 118 -5.08 12.72 -11.21
N ASP A 119 -4.43 13.02 -12.34
CA ASP A 119 -4.41 12.16 -13.52
C ASP A 119 -3.78 10.80 -13.19
N TYR A 120 -2.70 10.78 -12.40
CA TYR A 120 -2.11 9.55 -11.89
C TYR A 120 -3.11 8.67 -11.13
N TYR A 121 -3.84 9.23 -10.15
CA TYR A 121 -4.79 8.41 -9.37
C TYR A 121 -6.03 8.04 -10.18
N ASN A 122 -6.49 8.89 -11.10
CA ASN A 122 -7.58 8.55 -12.02
C ASN A 122 -7.17 7.35 -12.91
N ASP A 123 -5.98 7.40 -13.50
CA ASP A 123 -5.48 6.30 -14.33
C ASP A 123 -5.25 5.01 -13.53
N LEU A 124 -4.75 5.13 -12.29
CA LEU A 124 -4.63 3.99 -11.37
C LEU A 124 -5.99 3.36 -11.09
N ILE A 125 -7.00 4.17 -10.73
CA ILE A 125 -8.36 3.70 -10.44
C ILE A 125 -8.98 3.03 -11.67
N ASN A 126 -8.88 3.66 -12.84
CA ASN A 126 -9.37 3.08 -14.08
C ASN A 126 -8.69 1.74 -14.37
N THR A 127 -7.37 1.67 -14.19
CA THR A 127 -6.60 0.43 -14.38
C THR A 127 -7.03 -0.66 -13.40
N ILE A 128 -7.35 -0.33 -12.15
CA ILE A 128 -7.91 -1.27 -11.17
C ILE A 128 -9.26 -1.78 -11.64
N ILE A 129 -10.20 -0.89 -12.01
CA ILE A 129 -11.55 -1.27 -12.43
C ILE A 129 -11.52 -2.15 -13.71
N ASP A 130 -10.61 -1.84 -14.63
CA ASP A 130 -10.47 -2.59 -15.88
C ASP A 130 -9.83 -3.99 -15.69
N ASN A 131 -9.21 -4.26 -14.54
CA ASN A 131 -8.45 -5.48 -14.30
C ASN A 131 -8.85 -6.25 -13.04
N VAL A 132 -9.60 -5.71 -12.08
CA VAL A 132 -10.01 -6.39 -10.85
C VAL A 132 -11.46 -6.84 -10.95
#